data_AF-A0A1I5XZ84-F1
#
_entry.id   AF-A0A1I5XZ84-F1
#
_cell.length_a   1.000
_cell.length_b   1.000
_cell.length_c   1.000
_cell.angle_alpha   90.00
_cell.angle_beta   90.00
_cell.angle_gamma   90.00
#
_symmetry.space_group_name_H-M   'P 1'
#
loop_
_entity.id
_entity.type
_entity.pdbx_description
1 polymer ?
#
loop_
_entity_poly.entity_id
_entity_poly.type
_entity_poly.pdbx_seq_one_letter_code
_entity_poly.pdbx_strand_id
1 'polypeptide(L)'
;MEPCIVARPSGLYAITRGPLVYSLLIGERWVRVNEDVPGREFPHCDYEVYPTTPWNYGLCIDKDNIKKDIVFEERPLGDCPFSPQGAPVIARTKGRKIDWGMENGAALPYPRMTWVSDEVEDIILIPYGCTNLRVTEMPLVR
;
A
#
# COMPACT_ATOMS: atom_id res chain seq x y z
N MET A 1 0.55 17.62 -12.41
CA MET A 1 1.73 16.77 -12.15
C MET A 1 1.49 15.39 -12.74
N GLU A 2 2.42 14.90 -13.55
CA GLU A 2 2.31 13.59 -14.21
C GLU A 2 2.75 12.45 -13.26
N PRO A 3 2.11 11.27 -13.35
CA PRO A 3 2.58 10.11 -12.61
C PRO A 3 3.80 9.47 -13.28
N CYS A 4 4.69 8.92 -12.47
CA CYS A 4 5.87 8.18 -12.90
C CYS A 4 5.92 6.80 -12.24
N ILE A 5 6.44 5.83 -12.97
CA ILE A 5 6.86 4.54 -12.42
C ILE A 5 8.37 4.60 -12.21
N VAL A 6 8.80 4.37 -10.96
CA VAL A 6 10.20 4.41 -10.57
C VAL A 6 10.66 2.98 -10.31
N ALA A 7 11.71 2.54 -11.00
CA ALA A 7 12.32 1.23 -10.77
C ALA A 7 12.97 1.17 -9.38
N ARG A 8 12.79 0.04 -8.71
CA ARG A 8 13.30 -0.28 -7.38
C ARG A 8 14.10 -1.59 -7.44
N PRO A 9 14.86 -1.96 -6.40
CA PRO A 9 15.58 -3.23 -6.37
C PRO A 9 14.68 -4.44 -6.66
N SER A 10 15.29 -5.55 -7.07
CA SER A 10 14.59 -6.83 -7.26
C SER A 10 13.45 -6.82 -8.28
N GLY A 11 13.48 -5.90 -9.26
CA GLY A 11 12.46 -5.82 -10.30
C GLY A 11 11.12 -5.28 -9.80
N LEU A 12 11.12 -4.58 -8.66
CA LEU A 12 9.95 -3.91 -8.12
C LEU A 12 9.85 -2.47 -8.64
N TYR A 13 8.67 -1.88 -8.47
CA TYR A 13 8.35 -0.55 -8.95
C TYR A 13 7.54 0.21 -7.93
N ALA A 14 7.80 1.51 -7.81
CA ALA A 14 7.02 2.45 -7.02
C ALA A 14 6.32 3.47 -7.93
N ILE A 15 5.13 3.89 -7.55
CA ILE A 15 4.39 4.95 -8.25
C ILE A 15 4.62 6.27 -7.54
N THR A 16 4.96 7.30 -8.30
CA THR A 16 5.13 8.67 -7.79
C THR A 16 4.33 9.66 -8.62
N ARG A 17 3.95 10.79 -8.02
CA ARG A 17 3.33 11.93 -8.73
C ARG A 17 3.81 13.22 -8.06
N GLY A 18 4.73 13.92 -8.72
CA GLY A 18 5.46 15.02 -8.09
C GLY A 18 6.30 14.52 -6.90
N PRO A 19 6.23 15.17 -5.72
CA PRO A 19 6.99 14.76 -4.53
C PRO A 19 6.36 13.57 -3.78
N LEU A 20 5.17 13.12 -4.18
CA LEU A 20 4.43 12.08 -3.48
C LEU A 20 4.79 10.68 -4.02
N VAL A 21 5.14 9.78 -3.10
CA VAL A 21 5.22 8.33 -3.32
C VAL A 21 3.91 7.70 -2.87
N TYR A 22 3.40 6.72 -3.61
CA TYR A 22 2.13 6.06 -3.32
C TYR A 22 2.34 4.62 -2.83
N SER A 23 1.52 4.21 -1.87
CA SER A 23 1.52 2.88 -1.25
C SER A 23 0.11 2.31 -1.27
N LEU A 24 -0.01 0.98 -1.27
CA LEU A 24 -1.30 0.30 -1.22
C LEU A 24 -2.09 0.71 0.03
N LEU A 25 -3.36 1.08 -0.15
CA LEU A 25 -4.30 1.24 0.94
C LEU A 25 -4.66 -0.16 1.47
N ILE A 26 -4.16 -0.48 2.65
CA ILE A 26 -4.42 -1.74 3.35
C ILE A 26 -5.41 -1.46 4.48
N GLY A 27 -6.47 -2.26 4.59
CA GLY A 27 -7.37 -2.21 5.74
C GLY A 27 -6.65 -2.67 7.00
N GLU A 28 -6.97 -2.10 8.15
CA GLU A 28 -6.19 -2.26 9.37
C GLU A 28 -7.08 -2.72 10.54
N ARG A 29 -6.58 -3.68 11.31
CA ARG A 29 -7.11 -4.04 12.63
C ARG A 29 -6.02 -3.79 13.66
N TRP A 30 -6.32 -2.91 14.60
CA TRP A 30 -5.43 -2.54 15.68
C TRP A 30 -5.76 -3.36 16.92
N VAL A 31 -4.77 -4.07 17.45
CA VAL A 31 -4.89 -4.92 18.65
C VAL A 31 -4.01 -4.31 19.72
N ARG A 32 -4.61 -3.92 20.84
CA ARG A 32 -3.85 -3.44 22.00
C ARG A 32 -3.12 -4.63 22.63
N VAL A 33 -1.87 -4.41 23.01
CA VAL A 33 -1.03 -5.41 23.67
C VAL A 33 -0.37 -4.81 24.90
N ASN A 34 0.23 -5.66 25.74
CA ASN A 34 0.93 -5.25 26.98
C ASN A 34 0.04 -4.46 27.95
N GLU A 35 -1.27 -4.72 27.98
CA GLU A 35 -2.22 -3.97 28.82
C GLU A 35 -1.97 -4.17 30.32
N ASP A 36 -1.32 -5.27 30.68
CA ASP A 36 -0.92 -5.66 32.03
C ASP A 36 0.44 -5.07 32.45
N VAL A 37 1.18 -4.45 31.53
CA VAL A 37 2.49 -3.84 31.81
C VAL A 37 2.30 -2.42 32.34
N PRO A 38 2.79 -2.08 33.56
CA PRO A 38 2.71 -0.72 34.08
C PRO A 38 3.35 0.31 33.14
N GLY A 39 2.68 1.45 32.91
CA GLY A 39 3.12 2.49 31.98
C GLY A 39 2.63 2.30 30.55
N ARG A 40 1.81 1.26 30.27
CA ARG A 40 1.15 1.00 28.98
C ARG A 40 -0.36 1.26 29.00
N GLU A 41 -0.84 1.96 30.02
CA GLU A 41 -2.17 2.55 30.09
C GLU A 41 -2.37 3.72 29.10
N PHE A 42 -3.62 4.11 28.86
CA PHE A 42 -3.90 5.29 28.03
C PHE A 42 -3.21 6.54 28.60
N PRO A 43 -2.54 7.36 27.76
CA PRO A 43 -2.47 7.31 26.29
C PRO A 43 -1.25 6.58 25.70
N HIS A 44 -0.49 5.81 26.50
CA HIS A 44 0.80 5.19 26.16
C HIS A 44 0.71 3.71 25.76
N CYS A 45 -0.42 3.30 25.20
CA CYS A 45 -0.71 1.94 24.80
C CYS A 45 0.24 1.44 23.70
N ASP A 46 0.60 0.15 23.76
CA ASP A 46 1.23 -0.55 22.63
C ASP A 46 0.16 -1.18 21.74
N TYR A 47 0.40 -1.18 20.44
CA TYR A 47 -0.49 -1.77 19.45
C TYR A 47 0.26 -2.62 18.44
N GLU A 48 -0.32 -3.76 18.11
CA GLU A 48 -0.02 -4.50 16.89
C GLU A 48 -1.06 -4.16 15.82
N VAL A 49 -0.61 -3.90 14.60
CA VAL A 49 -1.48 -3.53 13.48
C VAL A 49 -1.45 -4.65 12.44
N TYR A 50 -2.62 -5.20 12.15
CA TYR A 50 -2.76 -6.34 11.25
C TYR A 50 -3.54 -5.96 9.98
N PRO A 51 -3.13 -6.46 8.79
CA PRO A 51 -3.87 -6.23 7.57
C PRO A 51 -5.22 -6.97 7.60
N THR A 52 -6.29 -6.30 7.21
CA THR A 52 -7.63 -6.89 7.03
C THR A 52 -8.02 -7.04 5.56
N THR A 53 -7.21 -6.48 4.65
CA THR A 53 -7.34 -6.65 3.21
C THR A 53 -6.07 -7.30 2.66
N PRO A 54 -6.15 -7.96 1.48
CA PRO A 54 -4.96 -8.48 0.82
C PRO A 54 -3.94 -7.37 0.56
N TRP A 55 -2.66 -7.71 0.62
CA TRP A 55 -1.54 -6.78 0.39
C TRP A 55 -0.56 -7.29 -0.67
N ASN A 56 -0.64 -8.57 -1.00
CA ASN A 56 0.22 -9.31 -1.92
C ASN A 56 -0.21 -9.08 -3.38
N TYR A 57 -0.16 -7.83 -3.84
CA TYR A 57 -0.51 -7.47 -5.22
C TYR A 57 0.71 -7.22 -6.10
N GLY A 58 0.59 -7.62 -7.36
CA GLY A 58 1.34 -7.05 -8.48
C GLY A 58 0.49 -6.00 -9.21
N LEU A 59 1.14 -4.96 -9.74
CA LEU A 59 0.48 -3.87 -10.45
C LEU A 59 0.24 -4.23 -11.92
N CYS A 60 -1.00 -4.06 -12.39
CA CYS A 60 -1.38 -4.23 -13.79
C CYS A 60 -1.25 -2.89 -14.53
N ILE A 61 -0.01 -2.48 -14.80
CA ILE A 61 0.28 -1.19 -15.43
C ILE A 61 1.24 -1.36 -16.60
N ASP A 62 0.89 -0.75 -17.73
CA ASP A 62 1.77 -0.56 -18.86
C ASP A 62 2.71 0.63 -18.61
N LYS A 63 4.02 0.35 -18.61
CA LYS A 63 5.06 1.38 -18.41
C LYS A 63 5.03 2.44 -19.50
N ASP A 64 4.61 2.07 -20.71
CA ASP A 64 4.57 2.97 -21.85
C ASP A 64 3.29 3.83 -21.84
N ASN A 65 2.29 3.49 -21.01
CA ASN A 65 1.00 4.19 -20.95
C ASN A 65 0.38 4.30 -19.55
N ILE A 66 1.18 4.73 -18.57
CA ILE A 66 0.79 4.84 -17.15
C ILE A 66 -0.52 5.63 -16.93
N LYS A 67 -0.74 6.70 -17.72
CA LYS A 67 -1.92 7.58 -17.57
C LYS A 67 -3.25 6.88 -17.87
N LYS A 68 -3.21 5.77 -18.62
CA LYS A 68 -4.39 4.96 -18.93
C LYS A 68 -4.77 4.05 -17.75
N ASP A 69 -3.77 3.61 -16.98
CA ASP A 69 -3.95 2.55 -15.98
C ASP A 69 -4.05 3.08 -14.55
N ILE A 70 -3.79 4.38 -14.34
CA ILE A 70 -3.89 5.04 -13.04
C ILE A 70 -4.77 6.29 -13.14
N VAL A 71 -5.83 6.32 -12.34
CA VAL A 71 -6.72 7.46 -12.20
C VAL A 71 -6.50 8.11 -10.84
N PHE A 72 -6.12 9.39 -10.83
CA PHE A 72 -5.94 10.16 -9.60
C PHE A 72 -7.22 10.93 -9.25
N GLU A 73 -7.60 10.90 -7.98
CA GLU A 73 -8.77 11.58 -7.43
C GLU A 73 -8.32 12.45 -6.25
N GLU A 74 -8.70 13.72 -6.26
CA GLU A 74 -8.49 14.64 -5.15
C GLU A 74 -9.75 14.71 -4.29
N ARG A 75 -9.57 14.75 -2.98
CA ARG A 75 -10.62 14.76 -1.96
C ARG A 75 -10.47 16.01 -1.08
N PRO A 76 -11.57 16.50 -0.49
CA PRO A 76 -11.50 17.59 0.48
C PRO A 76 -10.55 17.27 1.64
N LEU A 77 -9.84 18.28 2.13
CA LEU A 77 -9.04 18.16 3.35
C LEU A 77 -9.97 18.03 4.56
N GLY A 78 -9.80 16.96 5.33
CA GLY A 78 -10.45 16.77 6.63
C GLY A 78 -9.49 17.02 7.80
N ASP A 79 -9.94 16.72 9.02
CA ASP A 79 -9.19 16.97 10.25
C ASP A 79 -7.93 16.09 10.39
N CYS A 80 -7.91 14.92 9.73
CA CYS A 80 -6.80 13.97 9.78
C CYS A 80 -6.28 13.64 8.37
N PRO A 81 -5.65 14.60 7.66
CA PRO A 81 -5.27 14.46 6.25
C PRO A 81 -4.13 13.45 6.00
N PHE A 82 -3.47 12.99 7.07
CA PHE A 82 -2.42 11.98 7.05
C PHE A 82 -2.90 10.62 7.56
N SER A 83 -4.19 10.44 7.81
CA SER A 83 -4.76 9.12 8.11
C SER A 83 -5.08 8.36 6.81
N PRO A 84 -5.13 7.01 6.82
CA PRO A 84 -5.52 6.25 5.64
C PRO A 84 -6.90 6.66 5.09
N GLN A 85 -7.84 7.02 5.97
CA GLN A 85 -9.19 7.44 5.61
C GLN A 85 -9.25 8.88 5.12
N GLY A 86 -8.39 9.76 5.64
CA GLY A 86 -8.36 11.19 5.34
C GLY A 86 -7.41 11.61 4.23
N ALA A 87 -6.71 10.67 3.58
CA ALA A 87 -5.77 10.95 2.50
C ALA A 87 -6.42 11.81 1.40
N PRO A 88 -5.92 13.04 1.13
CA PRO A 88 -6.60 14.00 0.24
C PRO A 88 -6.37 13.73 -1.25
N VAL A 89 -5.46 12.82 -1.59
CA VAL A 89 -5.24 12.41 -2.98
C VAL A 89 -5.12 10.90 -2.97
N ILE A 90 -5.84 10.23 -3.87
CA ILE A 90 -5.76 8.79 -4.06
C ILE A 90 -5.46 8.46 -5.51
N ALA A 91 -4.87 7.29 -5.75
CA ALA A 91 -4.63 6.74 -7.07
C ALA A 91 -5.36 5.40 -7.18
N ARG A 92 -6.31 5.30 -8.10
CA ARG A 92 -7.01 4.05 -8.42
C ARG A 92 -6.28 3.38 -9.57
N THR A 93 -6.00 2.09 -9.42
CA THR A 93 -5.37 1.28 -10.45
C THR A 93 -5.82 -0.18 -10.33
N LYS A 94 -5.26 -1.05 -11.15
CA LYS A 94 -5.58 -2.47 -11.20
C LYS A 94 -4.42 -3.29 -10.66
N GLY A 95 -4.72 -4.40 -9.99
CA GLY A 95 -3.72 -5.36 -9.55
C GLY A 95 -4.23 -6.79 -9.57
N ARG A 96 -3.30 -7.74 -9.54
CA ARG A 96 -3.58 -9.16 -9.36
C ARG A 96 -2.89 -9.64 -8.09
N LYS A 97 -3.52 -10.52 -7.33
CA LYS A 97 -2.86 -11.19 -6.21
C LYS A 97 -1.72 -12.06 -6.73
N ILE A 98 -0.62 -12.14 -5.98
CA ILE A 98 0.59 -12.90 -6.32
C ILE A 98 1.07 -13.72 -5.13
N ASP A 99 1.91 -14.72 -5.40
CA ASP A 99 2.62 -15.48 -4.36
C ASP A 99 3.73 -14.62 -3.73
N TRP A 100 3.34 -13.82 -2.74
CA TRP A 100 4.24 -13.02 -1.90
C TRP A 100 4.18 -13.52 -0.45
N GLY A 101 5.27 -14.10 0.03
CA GLY A 101 5.38 -14.55 1.42
C GLY A 101 5.61 -13.41 2.41
N MET A 102 5.43 -13.71 3.69
CA MET A 102 5.67 -12.82 4.82
C MET A 102 6.52 -13.56 5.86
N GLU A 103 7.46 -12.85 6.47
CA GLU A 103 8.29 -13.33 7.57
C GLU A 103 8.39 -12.25 8.65
N ASN A 104 8.19 -12.62 9.93
CA ASN A 104 8.27 -11.71 11.07
C ASN A 104 7.43 -10.42 10.92
N GLY A 105 6.24 -10.52 10.33
CA GLY A 105 5.33 -9.38 10.12
C GLY A 105 5.72 -8.45 8.96
N ALA A 106 6.74 -8.80 8.17
CA ALA A 106 7.16 -8.07 6.97
C ALA A 106 6.98 -8.93 5.72
N ALA A 107 6.54 -8.34 4.62
CA ALA A 107 6.59 -8.99 3.33
C ALA A 107 8.05 -9.40 3.02
N LEU A 108 8.24 -10.56 2.38
CA LEU A 108 9.57 -10.94 1.91
C LEU A 108 10.13 -9.85 0.97
N PRO A 109 11.45 -9.67 0.85
CA PRO A 109 12.03 -8.59 0.05
C PRO A 109 11.59 -8.57 -1.42
N TYR A 110 11.13 -9.70 -1.94
CA TYR A 110 10.53 -9.83 -3.26
C TYR A 110 9.56 -11.03 -3.29
N PRO A 111 8.54 -11.01 -4.16
CA PRO A 111 7.61 -12.13 -4.33
C PRO A 111 8.28 -13.29 -5.06
N ARG A 112 7.79 -14.51 -4.83
CA ARG A 112 8.29 -15.72 -5.52
C ARG A 112 7.80 -15.80 -6.96
N MET A 113 6.68 -15.14 -7.27
CA MET A 113 6.07 -15.09 -8.61
C MET A 113 5.77 -16.48 -9.20
N THR A 114 5.57 -17.50 -8.37
CA THR A 114 5.18 -18.85 -8.80
C THR A 114 3.71 -18.92 -9.22
N TRP A 115 2.89 -18.01 -8.69
CA TRP A 115 1.48 -17.86 -8.98
C TRP A 115 1.10 -16.39 -9.09
N VAL A 116 0.23 -16.10 -10.05
CA VAL A 116 -0.43 -14.81 -10.26
C VAL A 116 -1.91 -15.11 -10.51
N SER A 117 -2.81 -14.39 -9.84
CA SER A 117 -4.25 -14.57 -10.00
C SER A 117 -4.72 -14.17 -11.40
N ASP A 118 -5.66 -14.94 -11.96
CA ASP A 118 -6.36 -14.57 -13.19
C ASP A 118 -7.37 -13.43 -12.97
N GLU A 119 -7.78 -13.19 -11.72
CA GLU A 119 -8.67 -12.11 -11.33
C GLU A 119 -7.93 -10.77 -11.23
N VAL A 120 -8.50 -9.75 -11.88
CA VAL A 120 -8.01 -8.36 -11.81
C VAL A 120 -8.89 -7.58 -10.85
N GLU A 121 -8.28 -6.99 -9.83
CA GLU A 121 -8.96 -6.24 -8.78
C GLU A 121 -8.66 -4.74 -8.88
N ASP A 122 -9.66 -3.90 -8.58
CA ASP A 122 -9.42 -2.48 -8.34
C ASP A 122 -8.74 -2.31 -7.00
N ILE A 123 -7.58 -1.64 -7.02
CA ILE A 123 -6.82 -1.31 -5.83
C ILE A 123 -6.65 0.20 -5.73
N ILE A 124 -6.53 0.68 -4.49
CA ILE A 124 -6.32 2.09 -4.19
C ILE A 124 -4.93 2.24 -3.61
N LEU A 125 -4.19 3.21 -4.12
CA LEU A 125 -2.95 3.67 -3.54
C LEU A 125 -3.17 5.06 -2.94
N ILE A 126 -2.54 5.32 -1.80
CA ILE A 126 -2.56 6.61 -1.11
C ILE A 126 -1.12 7.07 -0.85
N PRO A 127 -0.87 8.36 -0.59
CA PRO A 127 0.47 8.83 -0.27
C PRO A 127 1.08 8.00 0.85
N TYR A 128 2.36 7.64 0.70
CA TYR A 128 3.10 6.79 1.64
C TYR A 128 2.94 7.25 3.10
N GLY A 129 2.98 8.57 3.32
CA GLY A 129 2.82 9.19 4.64
C GLY A 129 1.42 9.04 5.26
N CYS A 130 0.44 8.53 4.51
CA CYS A 130 -0.93 8.30 4.97
C CYS A 130 -1.23 6.84 5.32
N THR A 131 -0.25 5.93 5.23
CA THR A 131 -0.40 4.50 5.55
C THR A 131 0.23 4.16 6.90
N ASN A 132 -0.31 3.16 7.62
CA ASN A 132 0.36 2.57 8.79
C ASN A 132 1.06 1.25 8.42
N LEU A 133 0.39 0.39 7.63
CA LEU A 133 0.97 -0.79 7.00
C LEU A 133 1.41 -0.46 5.57
N ARG A 134 2.62 -0.88 5.17
CA ARG A 134 3.26 -0.34 3.96
C ARG A 134 3.68 -1.41 2.96
N VAL A 135 2.99 -1.42 1.82
CA VAL A 135 3.46 -2.04 0.58
C VAL A 135 3.54 -0.93 -0.47
N THR A 136 4.75 -0.61 -0.90
CA THR A 136 5.04 0.56 -1.77
C THR A 136 5.71 0.15 -3.07
N GLU A 137 6.61 -0.83 -2.98
CA GLU A 137 7.29 -1.40 -4.12
C GLU A 137 6.56 -2.69 -4.49
N MET A 138 6.08 -2.81 -5.73
CA MET A 138 5.33 -3.97 -6.22
C MET A 138 5.87 -4.37 -7.60
N PRO A 139 5.85 -5.66 -7.97
CA PRO A 139 6.19 -6.05 -9.33
C PRO A 139 5.10 -5.57 -10.29
N LEU A 140 5.45 -5.43 -11.57
CA LEU A 140 4.42 -5.32 -12.61
C LEU A 140 4.02 -6.72 -13.07
N VAL A 141 2.73 -6.90 -13.31
CA VAL A 141 2.13 -8.14 -13.82
C VAL A 141 1.22 -7.82 -15.00
N ARG A 142 1.12 -8.75 -15.95
CA ARG A 142 0.23 -8.62 -17.11
C ARG A 142 -1.18 -9.10 -16.79
#